data_AF-A0A947UA41-F1
#
_entry.id   AF-A0A947UA41-F1
#
_cell.length_a   1.000
_cell.length_b   1.000
_cell.length_c   1.000
_cell.angle_alpha   90.00
_cell.angle_beta   90.00
_cell.angle_gamma   90.00
#
_symmetry.space_group_name_H-M   'P 1'
#
loop_
_entity.id
_entity.type
_entity.pdbx_description
1 polymer ?
#
loop_
_entity_poly.entity_id
_entity_poly.type
_entity_poly.pdbx_seq_one_letter_code
_entity_poly.pdbx_strand_id
1 'polypeptide(L)' 'VKSTALAAQNLMLAFQSHGYATCPMEGFDEVRLRKTLSIPRQALPIMLLAVGKQDEKGVYNPRLRFPLEQHVTWL' A
#
# COMPACT_ATOMS: atom_id res chain seq x y z
N VAL A 1 13.96 -0.27 0.53
CA VAL A 1 12.81 -0.31 -0.39
C VAL A 1 12.05 -1.63 -0.30
N LYS A 2 12.64 -2.76 -0.75
CA LYS A 2 11.95 -4.07 -0.76
C LYS A 2 11.40 -4.50 0.61
N SER A 3 12.23 -4.49 1.66
CA SER A 3 11.80 -4.90 3.01
C SER A 3 10.69 -4.01 3.57
N THR A 4 10.76 -2.70 3.33
CA THR A 4 9.74 -1.74 3.78
C THR A 4 8.43 -1.92 3.01
N ALA A 5 8.47 -2.28 1.72
CA ALA A 5 7.27 -2.60 0.94
C ALA A 5 6.58 -3.87 1.45
N LEU A 6 7.35 -4.91 1.81
CA LEU A 6 6.82 -6.12 2.46
C LEU A 6 6.21 -5.80 3.84
N ALA A 7 6.85 -4.94 4.63
CA ALA A 7 6.31 -4.48 5.90
C ALA A 7 4.99 -3.70 5.72
N ALA A 8 4.90 -2.84 4.70
CA ALA A 8 3.68 -2.12 4.38
C ALA A 8 2.55 -3.05 3.93
N GLN A 9 2.86 -4.08 3.12
CA GLN A 9 1.90 -5.13 2.78
C GLN A 9 1.36 -5.85 4.01
N ASN A 10 2.23 -6.22 4.95
CA ASN A 10 1.81 -6.84 6.20
C ASN A 10 0.90 -5.90 7.01
N LEU A 11 1.22 -4.61 7.06
CA LEU A 11 0.40 -3.60 7.73
C LEU A 11 -0.98 -3.45 7.06
N MET A 12 -1.06 -3.47 5.73
CA MET A 12 -2.34 -3.46 5.00
C MET A 12 -3.22 -4.67 5.36
N LEU A 13 -2.63 -5.86 5.42
CA LEU A 13 -3.35 -7.08 5.83
C LEU A 13 -3.84 -7.00 7.28
N ALA A 14 -3.02 -6.44 8.18
CA ALA A 14 -3.43 -6.21 9.57
C ALA A 14 -4.58 -5.21 9.68
N PHE A 15 -4.54 -4.09 8.97
CA PHE A 15 -5.66 -3.14 8.98
C PHE A 15 -6.94 -3.77 8.45
N GLN A 16 -6.85 -4.56 7.38
CA GLN A 16 -7.99 -5.30 6.85
C GLN A 16 -8.58 -6.27 7.87
N SER A 17 -7.76 -6.99 8.64
CA SER A 17 -8.26 -7.91 9.67
C SER A 17 -8.95 -7.18 10.83
N HIS A 18 -8.57 -5.93 11.09
CA HIS A 18 -9.21 -5.05 12.07
C HIS A 18 -10.41 -4.24 11.50
N GLY A 19 -10.87 -4.55 10.29
CA GLY A 19 -12.04 -3.90 9.67
C GLY A 19 -11.78 -2.45 9.25
N TYR A 20 -10.54 -2.14 8.88
CA TYR A 20 -10.17 -0.89 8.20
C TYR A 20 -9.82 -1.18 6.74
N ALA A 21 -10.01 -0.17 5.89
CA ALA A 21 -9.54 -0.19 4.51
C ALA A 21 -8.26 0.63 4.39
N THR A 22 -7.43 0.26 3.42
CA THR A 22 -6.16 0.93 3.16
C THR A 22 -5.97 1.22 1.67
N CYS A 23 -5.29 2.32 1.35
CA CYS A 23 -4.92 2.67 -0.01
C CYS A 23 -3.41 3.01 -0.06
N PRO A 24 -2.57 2.12 -0.64
CA PRO A 24 -1.16 2.41 -0.88
C PRO A 24 -1.02 3.37 -2.07
N MET A 25 -0.17 4.39 -1.93
CA MET A 25 0.03 5.44 -2.93
C MET A 25 1.53 5.68 -3.15
N GLU A 26 1.97 5.47 -4.38
CA GLU A 26 3.34 5.77 -4.82
C GLU A 26 3.46 7.15 -5.49
N GLY A 27 2.35 7.69 -6.01
CA GLY A 27 2.31 8.96 -6.73
C GLY A 27 2.29 10.18 -5.81
N PHE A 28 3.40 10.48 -5.14
CA PHE A 28 3.56 11.65 -4.28
C PHE A 28 4.82 12.47 -4.59
N ASP A 29 4.82 13.75 -4.22
CA ASP A 29 5.98 14.64 -4.33
C ASP A 29 6.91 14.43 -3.12
N GLU A 30 8.03 13.74 -3.33
CA GLU A 30 8.99 13.43 -2.28
C GLU A 30 9.59 14.69 -1.64
N VAL A 31 9.88 15.73 -2.43
CA VAL A 31 10.50 16.97 -1.94
C VAL A 31 9.56 17.69 -0.99
N ARG A 32 8.28 17.81 -1.37
CA ARG A 32 7.25 18.40 -0.50
C ARG A 32 6.98 17.53 0.72
N LEU A 33 6.90 16.21 0.56
CA LEU A 33 6.65 15.29 1.67
C LEU A 33 7.72 15.41 2.76
N ARG A 34 9.00 15.44 2.37
CA ARG A 34 10.13 15.59 3.31
C ARG A 34 10.08 16.91 4.07
N LYS A 35 9.66 18.00 3.41
CA LYS A 35 9.47 19.31 4.05
C LYS A 35 8.32 19.29 5.05
N THR A 36 7.21 18.64 4.71
CA THR A 36 6.00 18.60 5.55
C THR A 36 6.17 17.72 6.78
N LEU A 37 6.79 16.55 6.65
CA LEU A 37 6.87 15.53 7.72
C LEU A 37 8.25 15.46 8.39
N SER A 38 9.14 16.43 8.14
CA SER A 38 10.49 16.50 8.72
C SER A 38 11.28 15.18 8.62
N ILE A 39 11.19 14.51 7.46
CA ILE A 39 11.76 13.17 7.26
C ILE A 39 13.30 13.26 7.23
N PRO A 40 14.03 12.43 8.01
CA PRO A 40 15.49 12.41 8.01
C PRO A 40 16.08 12.17 6.62
N ARG A 41 17.28 12.74 6.35
CA ARG A 41 17.96 12.56 5.07
C ARG A 41 18.30 11.10 4.75
N GLN A 42 18.58 10.27 5.76
CA GLN A 42 18.88 8.85 5.54
C GLN A 42 17.62 8.01 5.28
N ALA A 43 16.42 8.53 5.59
CA ALA A 43 15.18 7.82 5.36
C ALA A 43 14.69 8.06 3.93
N LEU A 44 14.19 7.00 3.29
CA LEU A 44 13.59 7.06 1.96
C LEU A 44 12.09 6.77 2.07
N PRO A 45 11.21 7.76 1.78
CA PRO A 45 9.78 7.52 1.65
C PRO A 45 9.53 6.60 0.46
N ILE A 46 8.93 5.43 0.69
CA ILE A 46 8.68 4.46 -0.38
C ILE A 46 7.23 4.44 -0.86
N MET A 47 6.29 4.76 0.01
CA MET A 47 4.85 4.83 -0.26
C MET A 47 4.18 5.62 0.85
N LEU A 48 3.05 6.23 0.53
CA LEU A 48 2.09 6.71 1.52
C LEU A 48 0.99 5.66 1.67
N LEU A 49 0.53 5.46 2.90
CA LEU A 49 -0.55 4.51 3.19
C LEU A 49 -1.70 5.25 3.86
N ALA A 50 -2.78 5.48 3.12
CA ALA A 50 -4.02 5.95 3.72
C ALA A 50 -4.72 4.79 4.44
N VAL A 51 -5.28 5.06 5.61
CA VAL A 51 -6.01 4.09 6.44
C VAL A 51 -7.30 4.74 6.91
N GLY A 52 -8.42 4.04 6.82
CA GLY A 52 -9.72 4.58 7.24
C GLY A 52 -10.83 3.56 7.22
N LYS A 53 -12.07 4.03 7.43
CA LYS A 53 -13.27 3.21 7.22
C LYS A 53 -13.67 3.27 5.76
N GLN A 54 -14.05 2.11 5.23
CA GLN A 54 -14.50 1.98 3.86
C GLN A 54 -15.91 2.55 3.71
N ASP A 55 -16.14 3.34 2.67
CA ASP A 55 -17.49 3.73 2.26
C ASP A 55 -18.23 2.53 1.64
N GLU A 56 -19.56 2.49 1.76
CA GLU A 56 -20.39 1.42 1.15
C GLU A 56 -20.16 1.30 -0.36
N LYS A 57 -19.81 2.40 -1.03
CA LYS A 57 -19.49 2.46 -2.47
C LYS A 57 -17.99 2.45 -2.76
N GLY A 58 -17.16 2.12 -1.77
CA GLY A 58 -15.69 2.19 -1.88
C GLY A 58 -15.07 1.18 -2.85
N VAL A 59 -15.78 0.11 -3.21
CA VAL A 59 -15.37 -0.82 -4.28
C VAL A 59 -16.34 -0.66 -5.45
N TYR A 60 -15.86 -0.02 -6.51
CA TYR A 60 -16.66 0.26 -7.70
C TYR A 60 -16.62 -0.89 -8.73
N ASN A 61 -15.52 -1.65 -8.80
CA ASN A 61 -15.30 -2.72 -9.77
C ASN A 61 -15.02 -4.07 -9.09
N PRO A 62 -15.31 -5.19 -9.78
CA PRO A 62 -14.85 -6.49 -9.33
C PRO A 62 -13.32 -6.53 -9.25
N ARG A 63 -12.79 -7.30 -8.29
CA ARG A 63 -11.35 -7.49 -8.12
C ARG A 63 -10.82 -8.36 -9.25
N LEU A 64 -10.05 -7.77 -10.15
CA LEU A 64 -9.40 -8.47 -11.26
C LEU A 64 -8.07 -9.08 -10.78
N ARG A 65 -7.84 -10.35 -11.11
CA ARG A 65 -6.59 -11.07 -10.88
C ARG A 65 -6.29 -11.90 -12.12
N PHE A 66 -5.01 -12.00 -12.49
CA PHE A 66 -4.60 -12.92 -13.53
C PHE A 66 -4.80 -14.37 -13.09
N PRO A 67 -5.10 -15.30 -14.01
CA PRO A 67 -5.11 -16.74 -13.73
C PRO A 67 -3.79 -17.21 -13.11
N LEU A 68 -3.88 -18.18 -12.21
CA LEU A 68 -2.73 -18.67 -11.44
C LEU A 68 -1.68 -19.32 -12.36
N GLU A 69 -2.16 -20.04 -13.36
CA GLU A 69 -1.37 -20.81 -14.34
C GLU A 69 -0.49 -19.90 -15.21
N GLN A 70 -0.80 -18.60 -15.29
CA GLN A 70 0.02 -17.62 -16.00
C GLN A 70 1.23 -17.14 -15.19
N HIS A 71 1.20 -17.27 -13.86
CA HIS A 71 2.17 -16.65 -12.96
C HIS A 71 2.86 -17.61 -11.99
N VAL A 72 2.42 -18.87 -11.93
CA VAL A 72 3.01 -19.92 -11.09
C VAL A 72 3.43 -21.10 -11.95
N THR A 73 4.71 -21.46 -11.87
CA THR A 73 5.27 -22.66 -12.49
C THR A 73 5.55 -23.68 -11.40
N TRP A 74 4.94 -24.85 -11.50
CA TRP A 74 5.24 -25.99 -10.64
C TRP A 74 6.44 -26.73 -11.23
N LEU A 75 7.43 -27.02 -10.38
CA LEU A 75 8.61 -27.83 -10.72
C LEU A 75 8.41 -29.26 -10.21
#